data_AF-A0A924Y532-F1
#
_entry.id   AF-A0A924Y532-F1
#
_cell.length_a   1.000
_cell.length_b   1.000
_cell.length_c   1.000
_cell.angle_alpha   90.00
_cell.angle_beta   90.00
_cell.angle_gamma   90.00
#
_symmetry.space_group_name_H-M   'P 1'
#
loop_
_entity.id
_entity.type
_entity.pdbx_description
1 polymer ?
#
loop_
_entity_poly.entity_id
_entity_poly.type
_entity_poly.pdbx_seq_one_letter_code
_entity_poly.pdbx_strand_id
1 'polypeptide(L)'
;DLGGIYTYAAQPNTLIDNNSVHHVNGDYDAFGVYNDQGSRDITISNNVLYRNKSSNYFSWLIDSGYTLTLRNNILANSPESQLRVGYFNGNGVVNVSRNLVYYAGGGDQEDPTAYGNAFWYGFNETMNSNNNLFFSTTGRGIWARSASSGSFDVDAGGGQWYDWGFDRNSIFVDPLFVNPAADDYRLQPSSPGGNIGFDAGAIKYDFGARY
;
A
#
# COMPACT_ATOMS: atom_id res chain seq x y z
N ASP A 1 16.48 -3.96 10.12
CA ASP A 1 15.57 -3.61 9.01
C ASP A 1 15.42 -4.76 8.05
N LEU A 2 14.19 -5.20 7.78
CA LEU A 2 13.91 -6.27 6.82
C LEU A 2 12.97 -5.73 5.72
N GLY A 3 13.53 -5.48 4.54
CA GLY A 3 12.77 -5.15 3.34
C GLY A 3 13.20 -6.07 2.20
N GLY A 4 12.25 -6.61 1.43
CA GLY A 4 12.58 -7.33 0.20
C GLY A 4 13.31 -6.42 -0.79
N ILE A 5 12.90 -5.15 -0.86
CA ILE A 5 13.67 -4.05 -1.44
C ILE A 5 13.82 -2.98 -0.37
N TYR A 6 15.06 -2.70 0.03
CA TYR A 6 15.39 -1.71 1.06
C TYR A 6 16.13 -0.53 0.44
N THR A 7 15.76 0.68 0.83
CA THR A 7 16.42 1.93 0.40
C THR A 7 16.79 2.80 1.60
N TYR A 8 17.82 3.63 1.44
CA TYR A 8 18.33 4.51 2.49
C TYR A 8 18.95 5.76 1.87
N ALA A 9 18.70 6.91 2.50
CA ALA A 9 19.15 8.23 2.05
C ALA A 9 18.64 8.66 0.65
N ALA A 10 19.12 9.81 0.18
CA ALA A 10 18.68 10.41 -1.08
C ALA A 10 19.13 9.57 -2.29
N GLN A 11 18.17 9.21 -3.13
CA GLN A 11 18.42 8.37 -4.31
C GLN A 11 17.66 8.91 -5.53
N PRO A 12 17.99 10.12 -6.00
CA PRO A 12 17.23 10.79 -7.06
C PRO A 12 17.22 10.00 -8.36
N ASN A 13 16.06 10.03 -9.03
CA ASN A 13 15.79 9.32 -10.28
C ASN A 13 15.80 7.78 -10.15
N THR A 14 15.72 7.25 -8.93
CA THR A 14 15.59 5.82 -8.70
C THR A 14 14.18 5.36 -9.01
N LEU A 15 14.09 4.23 -9.71
CA LEU A 15 12.85 3.59 -10.08
C LEU A 15 12.83 2.15 -9.56
N ILE A 16 11.91 1.86 -8.65
CA ILE A 16 11.56 0.50 -8.22
C ILE A 16 10.33 0.11 -9.03
N ASP A 17 10.55 -0.51 -10.18
CA ASP A 17 9.50 -0.79 -11.16
C ASP A 17 9.41 -2.24 -11.59
N ASN A 18 8.17 -2.73 -11.73
CA ASN A 18 7.87 -4.08 -12.22
C ASN A 18 8.48 -5.23 -11.39
N ASN A 19 8.58 -5.04 -10.07
CA ASN A 19 9.02 -6.08 -9.15
C ASN A 19 7.83 -6.89 -8.61
N SER A 20 8.10 -8.16 -8.27
CA SER A 20 7.23 -8.98 -7.43
C SER A 20 7.95 -9.27 -6.12
N VAL A 21 7.39 -8.81 -5.01
CA VAL A 21 7.99 -9.01 -3.68
C VAL A 21 6.95 -9.59 -2.76
N HIS A 22 7.24 -10.77 -2.23
CA HIS A 22 6.27 -11.52 -1.46
C HIS A 22 6.91 -12.45 -0.45
N HIS A 23 6.12 -12.80 0.57
CA HIS A 23 6.54 -13.74 1.61
C HIS A 23 7.82 -13.30 2.33
N VAL A 24 8.12 -12.00 2.35
CA VAL A 24 9.18 -11.45 3.19
C VAL A 24 8.75 -11.61 4.65
N ASN A 25 9.54 -12.35 5.41
CA ASN A 25 9.23 -12.77 6.77
C ASN A 25 10.50 -12.81 7.64
N GLY A 26 10.34 -12.69 8.95
CA GLY A 26 11.42 -12.75 9.93
C GLY A 26 10.87 -12.63 11.36
N ASP A 27 11.75 -12.74 12.36
CA ASP A 27 11.35 -12.64 13.77
C ASP A 27 10.89 -11.22 14.16
N TYR A 28 11.34 -10.20 13.42
CA TYR A 28 10.97 -8.79 13.56
C TYR A 28 10.00 -8.34 12.45
N ASP A 29 9.68 -7.05 12.40
CA ASP A 29 8.92 -6.44 11.30
C ASP A 29 9.61 -6.73 9.95
N ALA A 30 8.83 -7.11 8.94
CA ALA A 30 9.34 -7.45 7.61
C ALA A 30 8.43 -6.95 6.48
N PHE A 31 9.03 -6.26 5.51
CA PHE A 31 8.31 -5.45 4.52
C PHE A 31 8.63 -5.85 3.07
N GLY A 32 7.70 -5.60 2.16
CA GLY A 32 7.94 -5.76 0.72
C GLY A 32 8.96 -4.72 0.22
N VAL A 33 8.51 -3.48 0.06
CA VAL A 33 9.39 -2.32 -0.18
C VAL A 33 9.49 -1.51 1.11
N TYR A 34 10.73 -1.29 1.58
CA TYR A 34 11.03 -0.48 2.75
C TYR A 34 11.89 0.73 2.38
N ASN A 35 11.29 1.92 2.39
CA ASN A 35 12.00 3.18 2.28
C ASN A 35 12.40 3.70 3.67
N ASP A 36 13.61 3.40 4.11
CA ASP A 36 14.11 3.80 5.43
C ASP A 36 14.78 5.19 5.39
N GLN A 37 15.22 5.66 6.55
CA GLN A 37 15.71 7.00 6.87
C GLN A 37 16.37 7.74 5.70
N GLY A 38 15.87 8.95 5.45
CA GLY A 38 16.36 9.83 4.39
C GLY A 38 16.01 9.39 2.97
N SER A 39 15.31 8.26 2.75
CA SER A 39 14.84 7.84 1.43
C SER A 39 13.99 8.92 0.76
N ARG A 40 14.45 9.41 -0.40
CA ARG A 40 13.76 10.44 -1.18
C ARG A 40 14.10 10.39 -2.66
N ASP A 41 13.20 10.96 -3.44
CA ASP A 41 13.28 11.14 -4.89
C ASP A 41 13.26 9.80 -5.65
N ILE A 42 12.48 8.86 -5.10
CA ILE A 42 12.29 7.48 -5.58
C ILE A 42 10.86 7.32 -6.08
N THR A 43 10.70 6.69 -7.25
CA THR A 43 9.40 6.23 -7.77
C THR A 43 9.28 4.72 -7.59
N ILE A 44 8.18 4.28 -6.99
CA ILE A 44 7.79 2.89 -6.80
C ILE A 44 6.57 2.65 -7.67
N SER A 45 6.74 1.96 -8.80
CA SER A 45 5.64 1.77 -9.76
C SER A 45 5.48 0.37 -10.33
N ASN A 46 4.27 0.03 -10.74
CA ASN A 46 3.99 -1.20 -11.47
C ASN A 46 4.40 -2.50 -10.74
N ASN A 47 4.54 -2.45 -9.41
CA ASN A 47 4.97 -3.60 -8.62
C ASN A 47 3.76 -4.42 -8.14
N VAL A 48 3.98 -5.71 -7.92
CA VAL A 48 3.04 -6.64 -7.30
C VAL A 48 3.62 -7.08 -5.96
N LEU A 49 3.14 -6.50 -4.87
CA LEU A 49 3.64 -6.73 -3.52
C LEU A 49 2.55 -7.44 -2.72
N TYR A 50 2.82 -8.64 -2.21
CA TYR A 50 1.79 -9.39 -1.48
C TYR A 50 2.33 -10.35 -0.44
N ARG A 51 1.54 -10.64 0.60
CA ARG A 51 1.89 -11.58 1.69
C ARG A 51 3.24 -11.28 2.35
N ASN A 52 3.63 -10.02 2.45
CA ASN A 52 4.78 -9.61 3.25
C ASN A 52 4.32 -9.46 4.70
N LYS A 53 5.06 -10.01 5.67
CA LYS A 53 4.60 -10.18 7.07
C LYS A 53 3.94 -8.90 7.64
N SER A 54 4.66 -7.78 7.60
CA SER A 54 4.25 -6.56 8.28
C SER A 54 3.62 -5.53 7.34
N SER A 55 4.18 -5.33 6.15
CA SER A 55 3.52 -4.53 5.11
C SER A 55 4.07 -4.78 3.72
N ASN A 56 3.25 -4.59 2.70
CA ASN A 56 3.74 -4.56 1.31
C ASN A 56 4.61 -3.33 1.06
N TYR A 57 4.22 -2.18 1.63
CA TYR A 57 5.01 -0.96 1.60
C TYR A 57 5.19 -0.39 2.99
N PHE A 58 6.41 0.01 3.32
CA PHE A 58 6.71 0.79 4.50
C PHE A 58 7.68 1.93 4.18
N SER A 59 7.44 3.10 4.76
CA SER A 59 8.45 4.15 4.86
C SER A 59 8.71 4.57 6.28
N TRP A 60 9.96 4.90 6.60
CA TRP A 60 10.36 5.47 7.88
C TRP A 60 11.26 6.68 7.62
N LEU A 61 10.67 7.87 7.54
CA LEU A 61 11.32 9.05 6.98
C LEU A 61 11.64 10.10 8.05
N ILE A 62 12.69 9.84 8.82
CA ILE A 62 13.25 10.81 9.76
C ILE A 62 14.20 11.74 9.00
N ASP A 63 13.70 12.63 8.15
CA ASP A 63 14.44 13.73 7.51
C ASP A 63 13.51 14.63 6.68
N SER A 64 13.94 15.87 6.39
CA SER A 64 13.20 16.81 5.54
C SER A 64 13.62 16.79 4.07
N GLY A 65 12.76 17.29 3.19
CA GLY A 65 12.99 17.41 1.75
C GLY A 65 12.78 16.10 1.00
N TYR A 66 11.83 15.26 1.42
CA TYR A 66 11.52 14.01 0.73
C TYR A 66 10.41 14.17 -0.31
N THR A 67 10.58 13.53 -1.47
CA THR A 67 9.48 13.22 -2.40
C THR A 67 9.51 11.74 -2.69
N LEU A 68 8.48 11.00 -2.29
CA LEU A 68 8.29 9.60 -2.71
C LEU A 68 7.04 9.51 -3.56
N THR A 69 7.07 8.65 -4.58
CA THR A 69 5.90 8.42 -5.44
C THR A 69 5.62 6.93 -5.53
N LEU A 70 4.48 6.52 -4.99
CA LEU A 70 3.94 5.18 -5.11
C LEU A 70 2.78 5.22 -6.09
N ARG A 71 2.95 4.62 -7.26
CA ARG A 71 1.89 4.62 -8.26
C ARG A 71 1.72 3.32 -9.01
N ASN A 72 0.48 2.98 -9.34
CA ASN A 72 0.19 1.83 -10.19
C ASN A 72 0.70 0.50 -9.62
N ASN A 73 0.72 0.33 -8.30
CA ASN A 73 1.11 -0.92 -7.65
C ASN A 73 -0.11 -1.73 -7.22
N ILE A 74 0.05 -3.05 -7.14
CA ILE A 74 -0.87 -3.97 -6.46
C ILE A 74 -0.27 -4.30 -5.09
N LEU A 75 -0.99 -4.02 -4.02
CA LEU A 75 -0.61 -4.29 -2.62
C LEU A 75 -1.65 -5.20 -2.00
N ALA A 76 -1.33 -6.48 -1.79
CA ALA A 76 -2.33 -7.48 -1.38
C ALA A 76 -1.94 -8.35 -0.17
N ASN A 77 -2.90 -8.69 0.67
CA ASN A 77 -2.83 -9.82 1.61
C ASN A 77 -1.59 -9.89 2.53
N SER A 78 -0.99 -8.75 2.90
CA SER A 78 -0.05 -8.73 4.03
C SER A 78 -0.82 -9.01 5.33
N PRO A 79 -0.31 -9.87 6.25
CA PRO A 79 -0.98 -10.21 7.51
C PRO A 79 -1.33 -9.01 8.38
N GLU A 80 -0.40 -8.06 8.52
CA GLU A 80 -0.59 -6.87 9.36
C GLU A 80 -1.22 -5.72 8.56
N SER A 81 -0.47 -5.05 7.66
CA SER A 81 -0.95 -3.85 6.94
C SER A 81 -0.62 -3.89 5.44
N GLN A 82 -1.37 -3.18 4.59
CA GLN A 82 -1.06 -3.19 3.15
C GLN A 82 -0.13 -2.03 2.72
N LEU A 83 -0.26 -0.88 3.37
CA LEU A 83 0.55 0.30 3.10
C LEU A 83 0.75 1.06 4.41
N ARG A 84 2.02 1.25 4.80
CA ARG A 84 2.42 1.93 6.02
C ARG A 84 3.31 3.11 5.64
N VAL A 85 2.95 4.31 6.08
CA VAL A 85 3.71 5.53 5.81
C VAL A 85 4.14 6.09 7.16
N GLY A 86 5.35 5.78 7.60
CA GLY A 86 5.80 6.00 8.97
C GLY A 86 6.01 7.45 9.37
N TYR A 87 6.82 7.64 10.42
CA TYR A 87 7.03 8.96 11.01
C TYR A 87 7.79 9.91 10.07
N PHE A 88 7.42 11.19 10.12
CA PHE A 88 8.02 12.27 9.34
C PHE A 88 8.54 13.38 10.23
N ASN A 89 9.75 13.85 9.95
CA ASN A 89 10.30 15.07 10.54
C ASN A 89 10.65 16.09 9.45
N GLY A 90 9.86 17.15 9.31
CA GLY A 90 10.08 18.23 8.34
C GLY A 90 9.21 18.18 7.09
N ASN A 91 9.55 19.01 6.09
CA ASN A 91 8.73 19.21 4.89
C ASN A 91 8.96 18.10 3.85
N GLY A 92 7.91 17.58 3.24
CA GLY A 92 8.01 16.60 2.15
C GLY A 92 6.65 16.06 1.75
N VAL A 93 6.62 15.20 0.74
CA VAL A 93 5.38 14.55 0.30
C VAL A 93 5.59 13.08 -0.10
N VAL A 94 4.67 12.22 0.32
CA VAL A 94 4.50 10.89 -0.25
C VAL A 94 3.26 10.92 -1.15
N ASN A 95 3.46 10.82 -2.46
CA ASN A 95 2.38 10.74 -3.43
C ASN A 95 1.96 9.28 -3.59
N VAL A 96 0.72 8.96 -3.24
CA VAL A 96 0.16 7.61 -3.34
C VAL A 96 -1.01 7.66 -4.31
N SER A 97 -0.83 7.16 -5.52
CA SER A 97 -1.89 7.28 -6.53
C SER A 97 -2.04 6.07 -7.44
N ARG A 98 -3.27 5.79 -7.87
CA ARG A 98 -3.55 4.71 -8.81
C ARG A 98 -3.07 3.36 -8.30
N ASN A 99 -3.07 3.10 -7.00
CA ASN A 99 -2.71 1.80 -6.45
C ASN A 99 -3.97 0.97 -6.21
N LEU A 100 -3.85 -0.35 -6.36
CA LEU A 100 -4.86 -1.33 -5.97
C LEU A 100 -4.45 -1.95 -4.64
N VAL A 101 -5.23 -1.74 -3.60
CA VAL A 101 -4.94 -2.23 -2.26
C VAL A 101 -6.02 -3.20 -1.83
N TYR A 102 -5.63 -4.44 -1.51
CA TYR A 102 -6.55 -5.56 -1.34
C TYR A 102 -6.25 -6.36 -0.08
N TYR A 103 -7.30 -6.76 0.64
CA TYR A 103 -7.16 -7.61 1.80
C TYR A 103 -8.28 -8.64 1.93
N ALA A 104 -7.92 -9.93 1.90
CA ALA A 104 -8.86 -11.03 2.06
C ALA A 104 -8.90 -11.67 3.46
N GLY A 105 -8.14 -11.17 4.42
CA GLY A 105 -7.97 -11.82 5.73
C GLY A 105 -6.84 -12.86 5.75
N GLY A 106 -6.66 -13.52 6.90
CA GLY A 106 -5.70 -14.63 7.06
C GLY A 106 -4.35 -14.28 7.71
N GLY A 107 -4.21 -13.10 8.32
CA GLY A 107 -3.08 -12.80 9.20
C GLY A 107 -3.35 -13.24 10.65
N ASP A 108 -2.31 -13.67 11.36
CA ASP A 108 -2.38 -13.95 12.81
C ASP A 108 -2.78 -12.65 13.54
N GLN A 109 -4.06 -12.57 13.91
CA GLN A 109 -4.63 -11.46 14.67
C GLN A 109 -4.37 -11.69 16.16
N GLU A 110 -3.16 -11.43 16.64
CA GLU A 110 -2.94 -11.31 18.10
C GLU A 110 -3.44 -9.97 18.66
N ASP A 111 -3.71 -8.97 17.81
CA ASP A 111 -4.29 -7.72 18.28
C ASP A 111 -5.13 -7.01 17.20
N PRO A 112 -6.47 -6.99 17.32
CA PRO A 112 -7.36 -6.19 16.48
C PRO A 112 -7.07 -4.68 16.52
N THR A 113 -6.25 -4.23 17.48
CA THR A 113 -5.81 -2.84 17.67
C THR A 113 -4.35 -2.59 17.23
N ALA A 114 -3.57 -3.65 16.97
CA ALA A 114 -2.24 -3.56 16.36
C ALA A 114 -2.29 -4.02 14.89
N TYR A 115 -2.49 -3.04 14.02
CA TYR A 115 -2.13 -3.07 12.59
C TYR A 115 -2.97 -3.93 11.64
N GLY A 116 -3.67 -4.98 12.09
CA GLY A 116 -4.26 -6.05 11.26
C GLY A 116 -5.36 -5.74 10.24
N ASN A 117 -5.63 -4.48 9.90
CA ASN A 117 -6.47 -4.06 8.76
C ASN A 117 -6.08 -2.68 8.23
N ALA A 118 -4.90 -2.17 8.61
CA ALA A 118 -4.49 -0.82 8.24
C ALA A 118 -4.15 -0.78 6.74
N PHE A 119 -5.03 -0.19 5.96
CA PHE A 119 -4.72 0.29 4.62
C PHE A 119 -3.78 1.50 4.68
N TRP A 120 -3.71 2.14 5.85
CA TRP A 120 -2.88 3.30 6.10
C TRP A 120 -2.52 3.46 7.58
N TYR A 121 -1.26 3.77 7.85
CA TYR A 121 -0.78 4.33 9.11
C TYR A 121 0.09 5.54 8.76
N GLY A 122 -0.28 6.74 9.19
CA GLY A 122 0.50 7.95 8.92
C GLY A 122 0.44 8.99 10.05
N PHE A 123 1.59 9.62 10.30
CA PHE A 123 1.78 10.49 11.46
C PHE A 123 1.50 11.97 11.22
N ASN A 124 1.52 12.45 9.96
CA ASN A 124 1.31 13.85 9.59
C ASN A 124 0.78 13.99 8.14
N GLU A 125 0.17 15.15 7.84
CA GLU A 125 -0.56 15.55 6.60
C GLU A 125 0.31 15.64 5.32
N THR A 126 1.45 14.95 5.27
CA THR A 126 2.41 15.00 4.15
C THR A 126 2.18 13.91 3.11
N MET A 127 1.00 13.29 3.09
CA MET A 127 0.63 12.33 2.05
C MET A 127 -0.39 12.95 1.10
N ASN A 128 -0.08 12.89 -0.19
CA ASN A 128 -1.06 13.12 -1.25
C ASN A 128 -1.55 11.77 -1.76
N SER A 129 -2.62 11.25 -1.16
CA SER A 129 -3.34 10.11 -1.73
C SER A 129 -4.29 10.63 -2.81
N ASN A 130 -4.32 10.03 -3.99
CA ASN A 130 -5.36 10.28 -5.00
C ASN A 130 -5.64 9.10 -5.92
N ASN A 131 -6.91 8.84 -6.25
CA ASN A 131 -7.31 7.82 -7.22
C ASN A 131 -6.77 6.43 -6.86
N ASN A 132 -6.96 5.94 -5.64
CA ASN A 132 -6.61 4.57 -5.28
C ASN A 132 -7.88 3.71 -5.21
N LEU A 133 -7.74 2.40 -5.37
CA LEU A 133 -8.84 1.46 -5.17
C LEU A 133 -8.49 0.60 -3.97
N PHE A 134 -9.39 0.59 -3.01
CA PHE A 134 -9.24 -0.17 -1.78
C PHE A 134 -10.36 -1.19 -1.67
N PHE A 135 -10.03 -2.42 -1.28
CA PHE A 135 -11.06 -3.45 -1.10
C PHE A 135 -10.67 -4.46 -0.01
N SER A 136 -11.64 -4.81 0.83
CA SER A 136 -11.52 -5.95 1.73
C SER A 136 -12.70 -6.89 1.61
N THR A 137 -12.43 -8.20 1.57
CA THR A 137 -13.49 -9.23 1.59
C THR A 137 -13.93 -9.61 2.99
N THR A 138 -13.28 -9.08 4.03
CA THR A 138 -13.53 -9.48 5.43
C THR A 138 -14.86 -8.94 5.97
N GLY A 139 -15.51 -8.03 5.24
CA GLY A 139 -16.70 -7.31 5.71
C GLY A 139 -16.39 -6.30 6.82
N ARG A 140 -15.15 -6.26 7.33
CA ARG A 140 -14.63 -5.17 8.14
C ARG A 140 -14.27 -4.05 7.17
N GLY A 141 -14.70 -2.82 7.48
CA GLY A 141 -14.37 -1.64 6.68
C GLY A 141 -12.85 -1.48 6.49
N ILE A 142 -12.46 -0.61 5.59
CA ILE A 142 -11.04 -0.32 5.34
C ILE A 142 -10.53 0.52 6.49
N TRP A 143 -9.62 -0.01 7.29
CA TRP A 143 -9.14 0.70 8.48
C TRP A 143 -8.01 1.65 8.12
N ALA A 144 -8.13 2.91 8.52
CA ALA A 144 -7.07 3.90 8.42
C ALA A 144 -6.76 4.43 9.83
N ARG A 145 -5.47 4.51 10.17
CA ARG A 145 -5.02 5.03 11.47
C ARG A 145 -4.11 6.24 11.27
N SER A 146 -4.55 7.38 11.76
CA SER A 146 -3.73 8.58 11.91
C SER A 146 -3.16 8.63 13.32
N ALA A 147 -1.88 8.95 13.48
CA ALA A 147 -1.34 9.20 14.81
C ALA A 147 -1.92 10.48 15.46
N SER A 148 -2.32 11.46 14.65
CA SER A 148 -2.94 12.71 15.11
C SER A 148 -4.46 12.64 15.24
N SER A 149 -5.11 11.80 14.43
CA SER A 149 -6.57 11.79 14.33
C SER A 149 -7.22 10.56 14.94
N GLY A 150 -6.48 9.48 15.20
CA GLY A 150 -7.01 8.21 15.72
C GLY A 150 -7.28 7.17 14.62
N SER A 151 -8.10 6.17 14.92
CA SER A 151 -8.40 5.02 14.06
C SER A 151 -9.86 5.02 13.61
N PHE A 152 -10.11 4.70 12.33
CA PHE A 152 -11.44 4.80 11.74
C PHE A 152 -11.69 3.76 10.66
N ASP A 153 -12.96 3.36 10.54
CA ASP A 153 -13.47 2.54 9.45
C ASP A 153 -13.84 3.43 8.26
N VAL A 154 -13.23 3.17 7.13
CA VAL A 154 -13.63 3.71 5.84
C VAL A 154 -14.66 2.76 5.25
N ASP A 155 -15.90 3.25 5.13
CA ASP A 155 -16.99 2.51 4.49
C ASP A 155 -16.89 2.61 2.96
N ALA A 156 -17.79 1.93 2.25
CA ALA A 156 -17.84 1.97 0.77
C ALA A 156 -18.07 3.39 0.21
N GLY A 157 -18.56 4.32 1.02
CA GLY A 157 -18.77 5.72 0.68
C GLY A 157 -17.56 6.61 0.97
N GLY A 158 -16.44 6.05 1.43
CA GLY A 158 -15.22 6.79 1.79
C GLY A 158 -15.26 7.44 3.18
N GLY A 159 -16.43 7.56 3.82
CA GLY A 159 -16.61 8.07 5.18
C GLY A 159 -15.60 9.16 5.62
N GLN A 160 -14.90 8.87 6.72
CA GLN A 160 -13.94 9.79 7.33
C GLN A 160 -12.66 10.01 6.52
N TRP A 161 -12.36 9.18 5.50
CA TRP A 161 -11.26 9.43 4.56
C TRP A 161 -11.42 10.78 3.87
N TYR A 162 -12.64 11.08 3.40
CA TYR A 162 -12.95 12.33 2.74
C TYR A 162 -12.99 13.52 3.72
N ASP A 163 -13.48 13.29 4.95
CA ASP A 163 -13.55 14.32 5.99
C ASP A 163 -12.15 14.77 6.45
N TRP A 164 -11.17 13.86 6.38
CA TRP A 164 -9.75 14.16 6.64
C TRP A 164 -9.05 14.94 5.54
N GLY A 165 -9.75 15.25 4.45
CA GLY A 165 -9.19 15.98 3.32
C GLY A 165 -8.26 15.13 2.44
N PHE A 166 -8.23 13.80 2.64
CA PHE A 166 -7.70 12.90 1.63
C PHE A 166 -8.64 12.87 0.40
N ASP A 167 -8.16 12.33 -0.72
CA ASP A 167 -8.82 12.53 -2.00
C ASP A 167 -10.24 11.99 -2.12
N ARG A 168 -11.02 12.64 -2.99
CA ARG A 168 -12.39 12.26 -3.35
C ARG A 168 -12.50 11.33 -4.55
N ASN A 169 -11.37 10.88 -5.11
CA ASN A 169 -11.36 10.10 -6.35
C ASN A 169 -10.97 8.63 -6.14
N SER A 170 -10.59 8.26 -4.91
CA SER A 170 -10.40 6.88 -4.52
C SER A 170 -11.75 6.18 -4.42
N ILE A 171 -11.75 4.87 -4.68
CA ILE A 171 -12.95 4.05 -4.69
C ILE A 171 -12.78 2.82 -3.80
N PHE A 172 -13.88 2.38 -3.20
CA PHE A 172 -13.90 1.36 -2.16
C PHE A 172 -14.72 0.15 -2.63
N VAL A 173 -14.25 -0.51 -3.68
CA VAL A 173 -15.00 -1.52 -4.46
C VAL A 173 -14.10 -2.68 -4.89
N ASP A 174 -14.70 -3.85 -5.16
CA ASP A 174 -13.97 -5.03 -5.61
C ASP A 174 -13.15 -4.74 -6.89
N PRO A 175 -11.81 -4.97 -6.89
CA PRO A 175 -10.98 -4.79 -8.07
C PRO A 175 -11.28 -5.82 -9.17
N LEU A 176 -12.03 -6.88 -8.89
CA LEU A 176 -12.31 -8.00 -9.81
C LEU A 176 -11.01 -8.67 -10.27
N PHE A 177 -10.20 -9.12 -9.31
CA PHE A 177 -9.04 -9.97 -9.61
C PHE A 177 -9.48 -11.32 -10.22
N VAL A 178 -8.63 -11.92 -11.04
CA VAL A 178 -8.91 -13.21 -11.70
C VAL A 178 -8.98 -14.35 -10.67
N ASN A 179 -7.98 -14.48 -9.80
CA ASN A 179 -8.00 -15.47 -8.73
C ASN A 179 -7.08 -15.06 -7.56
N PRO A 180 -7.52 -14.10 -6.72
CA PRO A 180 -6.68 -13.58 -5.63
C PRO A 180 -6.36 -14.63 -4.56
N ALA A 181 -7.15 -15.71 -4.45
CA ALA A 181 -6.87 -16.82 -3.54
C ALA A 181 -5.61 -17.62 -3.95
N ALA A 182 -5.27 -17.62 -5.24
CA ALA A 182 -4.06 -18.23 -5.79
C ALA A 182 -2.97 -17.19 -6.13
N ASP A 183 -3.04 -16.00 -5.53
CA ASP A 183 -2.14 -14.87 -5.80
C ASP A 183 -2.11 -14.42 -7.27
N ASP A 184 -3.19 -14.67 -8.02
CA ASP A 184 -3.41 -14.14 -9.36
C ASP A 184 -4.19 -12.84 -9.30
N TYR A 185 -3.43 -11.74 -9.24
CA TYR A 185 -3.93 -10.38 -9.14
C TYR A 185 -4.10 -9.70 -10.51
N ARG A 186 -4.21 -10.46 -11.61
CA ARG A 186 -4.65 -9.89 -12.89
C ARG A 186 -6.07 -9.36 -12.77
N LEU A 187 -6.36 -8.26 -13.45
CA LEU A 187 -7.70 -7.69 -13.50
C LEU A 187 -8.57 -8.39 -14.55
N GLN A 188 -9.82 -8.65 -14.19
CA GLN A 188 -10.85 -9.00 -15.17
C GLN A 188 -11.16 -7.79 -16.08
N PRO A 189 -11.65 -8.01 -17.32
CA PRO A 189 -11.92 -6.92 -18.27
C PRO A 189 -12.88 -5.83 -17.75
N SER A 190 -13.81 -6.19 -16.87
CA SER A 190 -14.79 -5.28 -16.27
C SER A 190 -14.29 -4.61 -14.98
N SER A 191 -13.02 -4.77 -14.62
CA SER A 191 -12.46 -4.22 -13.40
C SER A 191 -12.66 -2.70 -13.32
N PRO A 192 -13.07 -2.17 -12.15
CA PRO A 192 -13.13 -0.73 -11.94
C PRO A 192 -11.74 -0.07 -11.81
N GLY A 193 -10.64 -0.82 -11.86
CA GLY A 193 -9.28 -0.27 -11.81
C GLY A 193 -9.01 0.80 -12.88
N GLY A 194 -9.63 0.68 -14.06
CA GLY A 194 -9.54 1.72 -15.09
C GLY A 194 -10.11 3.08 -14.66
N ASN A 195 -11.10 3.11 -13.77
CA ASN A 195 -11.76 4.35 -13.31
C ASN A 195 -10.82 5.22 -12.47
N ILE A 196 -9.85 4.61 -11.79
CA ILE A 196 -8.79 5.31 -11.06
C ILE A 196 -7.55 5.58 -11.92
N GLY A 197 -7.58 5.18 -13.20
CA GLY A 197 -6.44 5.28 -14.11
C GLY A 197 -5.34 4.26 -13.86
N PHE A 198 -5.64 3.14 -13.19
CA PHE A 198 -4.71 2.01 -13.07
C PHE A 198 -4.44 1.40 -14.46
N ASP A 199 -3.17 1.30 -14.83
CA ASP A 199 -2.71 0.68 -16.06
C ASP A 199 -2.29 -0.77 -15.79
N ALA A 200 -3.22 -1.70 -15.98
CA ALA A 200 -2.93 -3.13 -15.86
C ALA A 200 -1.93 -3.63 -16.91
N GLY A 201 -1.84 -2.96 -18.07
CA GLY A 201 -0.88 -3.30 -19.12
C GLY A 201 0.55 -2.95 -18.76
N ALA A 202 0.76 -2.04 -17.80
CA ALA A 202 2.08 -1.70 -17.29
C ALA A 202 2.65 -2.74 -16.32
N ILE A 203 1.81 -3.58 -15.71
CA ILE A 203 2.24 -4.71 -14.86
C ILE A 203 2.77 -5.83 -15.74
N LYS A 204 4.07 -6.11 -15.67
CA LYS A 204 4.75 -7.22 -16.38
C LYS A 204 4.87 -8.49 -15.54
N TYR A 205 4.11 -8.52 -14.45
CA TYR A 205 3.84 -9.63 -13.55
C TYR A 205 3.55 -10.96 -14.26
N ASP A 206 4.38 -12.02 -14.21
CA ASP A 206 3.88 -13.36 -14.59
C ASP A 206 3.20 -14.02 -13.39
N PHE A 207 1.87 -14.09 -13.45
CA PHE A 207 1.01 -14.71 -12.45
C PHE A 207 0.78 -16.21 -12.68
N GLY A 208 1.59 -16.85 -13.55
CA GLY A 208 1.48 -18.25 -13.95
C GLY A 208 1.37 -19.25 -12.78
N ALA A 209 0.93 -20.47 -13.11
CA ALA A 209 0.67 -21.53 -12.15
C ALA A 209 1.89 -21.78 -11.25
N ARG A 210 1.74 -21.54 -9.96
CA ARG A 210 2.76 -21.83 -8.95
C ARG A 210 2.46 -23.18 -8.34
N TYR A 211 3.49 -24.03 -8.34
CA TYR A 211 3.46 -25.39 -7.84
C TYR A 211 3.55 -25.42 -6.31
#